data_AF-A0AAW4L3H1-F1
#
_entry.id   AF-A0AAW4L3H1-F1
#
_cell.length_a   1.000
_cell.length_b   1.000
_cell.length_c   1.000
_cell.angle_alpha   90.00
_cell.angle_beta   90.00
_cell.angle_gamma   90.00
#
_symmetry.space_group_name_H-M   'P 1'
#
loop_
_entity.id
_entity.type
_entity.pdbx_description
1 polymer ?
#
loop_
_entity_poly.entity_id
_entity_poly.type
_entity_poly.pdbx_seq_one_letter_code
_entity_poly.pdbx_strand_id
1 'polypeptide(L)'
;MSRIKLVACIALLVAVAGCSLPPIRPYTRQDIFKTNIFSYFTIKESPDAVLAQLNKDGEVVMEGVDKKNKTYFIKLISAGKELKTIYTEK
;
A
#
# COMPACT_ATOMS: atom_id res chain seq x y z
N MET A 1 20.67 -16.13 -33.21
CA MET A 1 20.05 -14.94 -32.60
C MET A 1 21.16 -14.04 -32.06
N SER A 2 21.23 -12.77 -32.50
CA SER A 2 22.32 -11.85 -32.15
C SER A 2 22.41 -11.65 -30.63
N ARG A 3 23.61 -11.78 -30.04
CA ARG A 3 23.87 -11.60 -28.61
C ARG A 3 23.33 -10.26 -28.08
N ILE A 4 23.25 -9.25 -28.95
CA ILE A 4 22.68 -7.92 -28.69
C ILE A 4 21.17 -8.01 -28.40
N LYS A 5 20.41 -8.84 -29.13
CA LYS A 5 18.97 -9.03 -28.91
C LYS A 5 18.70 -9.73 -27.58
N LEU A 6 19.58 -10.65 -27.17
CA LEU A 6 19.48 -11.35 -25.90
C LEU A 6 19.72 -10.41 -24.70
N VAL A 7 20.77 -9.58 -24.78
CA VAL A 7 21.07 -8.58 -23.74
C VAL A 7 19.95 -7.56 -23.61
N ALA A 8 19.39 -7.10 -24.73
CA ALA A 8 18.24 -6.18 -24.72
C ALA A 8 16.99 -6.80 -24.08
N CYS A 9 16.70 -8.08 -24.35
CA CYS A 9 15.57 -8.78 -23.71
C CYS A 9 15.77 -8.95 -22.20
N ILE A 10 16.99 -9.27 -21.75
CA ILE A 10 17.29 -9.41 -20.32
C ILE A 10 17.18 -8.06 -19.60
N ALA A 11 17.70 -6.99 -20.21
CA ALA A 11 17.60 -5.64 -19.65
C ALA A 11 16.14 -5.18 -19.52
N LEU A 12 15.30 -5.49 -20.51
CA LEU A 12 13.87 -5.19 -20.47
C LEU A 12 13.15 -5.98 -19.37
N LEU A 13 13.45 -7.28 -19.21
CA LEU A 13 12.86 -8.11 -18.16
C LEU A 13 13.19 -7.62 -16.74
N VAL A 14 14.43 -7.18 -16.51
CA VAL A 14 14.86 -6.63 -15.21
C VAL A 14 14.20 -5.27 -14.93
N ALA A 15 14.02 -4.43 -15.95
CA ALA A 15 13.39 -3.12 -15.79
C ALA A 15 11.91 -3.21 -15.37
N VAL A 16 11.18 -4.23 -15.84
CA VAL A 16 9.75 -4.40 -15.53
C VAL A 16 9.53 -5.03 -14.15
N ALA A 17 10.52 -5.75 -13.60
CA ALA A 17 10.43 -6.39 -12.29
C ALA A 17 10.43 -5.40 -11.10
N GLY A 18 10.80 -4.14 -11.32
CA GLY A 18 10.89 -3.13 -10.26
C GLY A 18 9.59 -2.39 -9.92
N CYS A 19 8.55 -2.48 -10.76
CA CYS A 19 7.43 -1.52 -10.71
C CYS A 19 6.30 -1.86 -9.72
N SER A 20 6.38 -2.97 -9.00
CA SER A 20 5.35 -3.35 -8.01
C SER A 20 5.95 -4.31 -6.98
N LEU A 21 7.09 -3.92 -6.43
CA LEU A 21 7.71 -4.72 -5.38
C LEU A 21 6.88 -4.58 -4.10
N PRO A 22 6.41 -5.71 -3.53
CA PRO A 22 5.79 -5.70 -2.22
C PRO A 22 6.79 -5.13 -1.20
N PRO A 23 6.30 -4.65 -0.06
CA PRO A 23 7.17 -4.12 0.99
C PRO A 23 8.24 -5.15 1.39
N ILE A 24 9.46 -4.67 1.64
CA ILE A 24 10.64 -5.49 2.00
C ILE A 24 10.34 -6.46 3.15
N ARG A 25 9.47 -6.04 4.07
CA ARG A 25 8.90 -6.88 5.11
C ARG A 25 7.37 -6.77 5.06
N PRO A 26 6.64 -7.87 5.26
CA PRO A 26 5.20 -7.79 5.44
C PRO A 26 4.89 -7.01 6.73
N TYR A 27 3.96 -6.08 6.63
CA TYR A 27 3.36 -5.42 7.78
C TYR A 27 2.46 -6.39 8.53
N THR A 28 2.19 -6.05 9.79
CA THR A 28 1.30 -6.80 10.67
C THR A 28 0.08 -5.96 11.05
N ARG A 29 -0.95 -6.61 11.62
CA ARG A 29 -2.09 -5.90 12.21
C ARG A 29 -1.65 -4.83 13.21
N GLN A 30 -0.61 -5.11 14.00
CA GLN A 30 -0.09 -4.18 15.00
C GLN A 30 0.43 -2.89 14.35
N ASP A 31 1.03 -2.98 13.17
CA ASP A 31 1.52 -1.81 12.44
C ASP A 31 0.37 -0.95 11.93
N ILE A 32 -0.70 -1.57 11.44
CA ILE A 32 -1.94 -0.85 11.09
C ILE A 32 -2.55 -0.19 12.32
N PHE A 33 -2.69 -0.89 13.45
CA PHE A 33 -3.32 -0.31 14.65
C PHE A 33 -2.51 0.84 15.25
N LYS A 34 -1.18 0.86 15.11
CA LYS A 34 -0.34 2.01 15.49
C LYS A 34 -0.70 3.30 14.74
N THR A 35 -1.25 3.20 13.52
CA THR A 35 -1.69 4.38 12.75
C THR A 35 -2.97 5.03 13.29
N ASN A 36 -3.70 4.34 14.18
CA ASN A 36 -4.98 4.79 14.75
C ASN A 36 -6.10 5.08 13.72
N ILE A 37 -5.95 4.70 12.44
CA ILE A 37 -6.96 5.02 11.41
C ILE A 37 -8.35 4.46 11.73
N PHE A 38 -8.43 3.24 12.27
CA PHE A 38 -9.69 2.61 12.66
C PHE A 38 -10.30 3.21 13.94
N SER A 39 -9.53 4.01 14.67
CA SER A 39 -10.01 4.77 15.84
C SER A 39 -10.58 6.12 15.43
N TYR A 40 -10.03 6.72 14.36
CA TYR A 40 -10.44 8.03 13.86
C TYR A 40 -11.57 7.97 12.83
N PHE A 41 -11.59 6.90 12.02
CA PHE A 41 -12.50 6.74 10.91
C PHE A 41 -13.26 5.42 11.00
N THR A 42 -14.53 5.47 10.63
CA THR A 42 -15.31 4.28 10.30
C THR A 42 -14.95 3.87 8.87
N ILE A 43 -14.17 2.79 8.74
CA ILE A 43 -13.69 2.24 7.47
C ILE A 43 -14.49 0.96 7.16
N LYS A 44 -14.88 0.77 5.90
CA LYS A 44 -15.70 -0.37 5.48
C LYS A 44 -14.90 -1.67 5.40
N GLU A 45 -13.67 -1.58 4.94
CA GLU A 45 -12.75 -2.70 4.81
C GLU A 45 -12.29 -3.21 6.17
N SER A 46 -12.19 -4.53 6.34
CA SER A 46 -11.64 -5.10 7.57
C SER A 46 -10.13 -4.84 7.66
N PRO A 47 -9.54 -4.75 8.87
CA PRO A 47 -8.09 -4.61 9.03
C PRO A 47 -7.27 -5.68 8.28
N ASP A 48 -7.83 -6.88 8.12
CA ASP A 48 -7.19 -7.97 7.36
C ASP A 48 -7.20 -7.75 5.86
N ALA A 49 -8.31 -7.24 5.32
CA ALA A 49 -8.39 -6.91 3.90
C ALA A 49 -7.39 -5.79 3.56
N VAL A 50 -7.32 -4.77 4.42
CA VAL A 50 -6.36 -3.65 4.31
C VAL A 50 -4.93 -4.17 4.38
N LEU A 51 -4.64 -5.07 5.33
CA LEU A 51 -3.31 -5.67 5.50
C LEU A 51 -2.90 -6.51 4.28
N ALA A 52 -3.81 -7.33 3.77
CA ALA A 52 -3.56 -8.18 2.61
C ALA A 52 -3.23 -7.35 1.38
N GLN A 53 -3.99 -6.28 1.13
CA GLN A 53 -3.74 -5.38 0.00
C GLN A 53 -2.44 -4.61 0.17
N LEU A 54 -2.20 -4.03 1.35
CA LEU A 54 -0.97 -3.31 1.67
C LEU A 54 0.30 -4.16 1.51
N ASN A 55 0.25 -5.43 1.94
CA ASN A 55 1.39 -6.34 1.80
C ASN A 55 1.59 -6.86 0.37
N LYS A 56 0.57 -6.75 -0.48
CA LYS A 56 0.65 -7.13 -1.89
C LYS A 56 1.15 -5.98 -2.74
N ASP A 57 0.54 -4.80 -2.57
CA ASP A 57 0.68 -3.67 -3.49
C ASP A 57 1.60 -2.56 -2.91
N GLY A 58 1.97 -2.64 -1.63
CA GLY A 58 2.79 -1.64 -0.94
C GLY A 58 2.01 -0.38 -0.53
N GLU A 59 0.77 -0.24 -0.97
CA GLU A 59 -0.15 0.83 -0.60
C GLU A 59 -1.60 0.36 -0.66
N VAL A 60 -2.47 1.08 0.04
CA VAL A 60 -3.91 0.85 0.01
C VAL A 60 -4.65 2.16 0.21
N VAL A 61 -5.70 2.37 -0.57
CA VAL A 61 -6.60 3.53 -0.47
C VAL A 61 -7.96 3.03 -0.02
N MET A 62 -8.51 3.68 0.99
CA MET A 62 -9.79 3.33 1.61
C MET A 62 -10.67 4.58 1.69
N GLU A 63 -11.98 4.36 1.77
CA GLU A 63 -12.92 5.41 2.15
C GLU A 63 -13.25 5.27 3.64
N GLY A 64 -13.20 6.37 4.38
CA GLY A 64 -13.54 6.40 5.78
C GLY A 64 -14.40 7.61 6.15
N VAL A 65 -15.27 7.43 7.13
CA VAL A 65 -16.12 8.49 7.66
C VAL A 65 -15.67 8.86 9.06
N ASP A 66 -15.42 10.14 9.32
CA ASP A 66 -15.05 10.61 10.65
C ASP A 66 -16.27 10.68 11.60
N LYS A 67 -16.03 11.04 12.86
CA LYS A 67 -17.11 11.19 13.86
C LYS A 67 -18.10 12.33 13.56
N LYS A 68 -17.77 13.21 12.62
CA LYS A 68 -18.60 14.35 12.19
C LYS A 68 -19.33 14.06 10.87
N ASN A 69 -19.38 12.79 10.43
CA ASN A 69 -19.97 12.36 9.17
C ASN A 69 -19.31 12.98 7.91
N LYS A 70 -18.03 13.35 7.99
CA LYS A 70 -17.24 13.77 6.83
C LYS A 70 -16.53 12.57 6.22
N THR A 71 -16.58 12.49 4.89
CA THR A 71 -15.95 11.41 4.13
C THR A 71 -14.52 11.78 3.74
N TYR A 72 -13.60 10.85 3.94
CA TYR A 72 -12.18 11.00 3.63
C TYR A 72 -11.71 9.84 2.76
N PHE A 73 -10.82 10.15 1.82
CA PHE A 73 -9.93 9.15 1.23
C PHE A 73 -8.71 9.00 2.12
N ILE A 74 -8.46 7.78 2.59
CA ILE A 74 -7.36 7.43 3.49
C ILE A 74 -6.39 6.54 2.72
N LYS A 75 -5.17 7.02 2.53
CA LYS A 75 -4.09 6.28 1.88
C LYS A 75 -3.06 5.83 2.91
N LEU A 76 -2.83 4.52 2.99
CA LEU A 76 -1.70 3.92 3.70
C LEU A 76 -0.61 3.57 2.69
N ILE A 77 0.64 3.91 3.02
CA ILE A 77 1.80 3.65 2.18
C ILE A 77 2.89 2.99 3.02
N SER A 78 3.49 1.94 2.46
CA SER A 78 4.71 1.34 2.97
C SER A 78 5.88 2.33 2.88
N ALA A 79 6.40 2.78 4.02
CA ALA A 79 7.57 3.64 4.13
C ALA A 79 8.71 2.90 4.85
N GLY A 80 9.08 1.73 4.34
CA GLY A 80 10.16 0.90 4.88
C GLY A 80 9.77 0.18 6.17
N LYS A 81 10.10 0.75 7.33
CA LYS A 81 9.72 0.17 8.64
C LYS A 81 8.38 0.67 9.14
N GLU A 82 7.92 1.82 8.70
CA GLU A 82 6.70 2.44 9.23
C GLU A 82 5.64 2.57 8.14
N LEU A 83 4.40 2.81 8.56
CA LEU A 83 3.29 3.12 7.66
C LEU A 83 3.07 4.63 7.65
N LYS A 84 3.09 5.20 6.45
CA LYS A 84 2.69 6.58 6.25
C LYS A 84 1.20 6.61 5.97
N THR A 85 0.47 7.43 6.74
CA THR A 85 -0.96 7.65 6.54
C THR A 85 -1.16 9.04 5.96
N ILE A 86 -1.98 9.16 4.92
CA ILE A 86 -2.40 10.41 4.31
C ILE A 86 -3.92 10.36 4.23
N TYR A 87 -4.61 11.44 4.59
CA TYR A 87 -6.06 11.53 4.44
C TYR A 87 -6.45 12.86 3.80
N THR A 88 -7.46 12.81 2.93
CA THR A 88 -7.96 13.98 2.19
C THR A 88 -9.47 13.93 2.20
N GLU A 89 -10.11 15.06 2.55
CA GLU A 89 -11.57 15.17 2.54
C GLU A 89 -12.09 15.02 1.11
N LYS A 90 -13.18 14.26 0.94
CA LYS A 90 -13.80 13.99 -0.36
C LYS A 90 -14.64 15.16 -0.86
#